data_AF-A0A8B6MCU4-F1
#
_entry.id   AF-A0A8B6MCU4-F1
#
_cell.length_a   1.000
_cell.length_b   1.000
_cell.length_c   1.000
_cell.angle_alpha   90.00
_cell.angle_beta   90.00
_cell.angle_gamma   90.00
#
_symmetry.space_group_name_H-M   'P 1'
#
loop_
_entity.id
_entity.type
_entity.pdbx_description
1 polymer ?
#
loop_
_entity_poly.entity_id
_entity_poly.type
_entity_poly.pdbx_seq_one_letter_code
_entity_poly.pdbx_strand_id
1 'polypeptide(L)'
;MRKSGPIDTQVWGHFFATRHPVKTAAAVAARIRISERTVEKWLDGTASPSLQAFGRLVRAYGPEFLAICLPGCEWLGTAARAARRESLAVELARIAAELGELQERL
;
A
#
# COMPACT_ATOMS: atom_id res chain seq x y z
N MET A 1 -21.27 -7.75 -15.53
CA MET A 1 -21.99 -7.70 -14.24
C MET A 1 -20.96 -7.40 -13.14
N ARG A 2 -20.98 -6.20 -12.54
CA ARG A 2 -20.04 -5.85 -11.46
C ARG A 2 -20.50 -6.55 -10.19
N LYS A 3 -19.71 -7.48 -9.66
CA LYS A 3 -19.95 -8.03 -8.32
C LYS A 3 -19.42 -7.00 -7.31
N SER A 4 -20.24 -6.02 -6.97
CA SER A 4 -19.92 -5.08 -5.89
C SER A 4 -20.03 -5.79 -4.55
N GLY A 5 -18.91 -6.37 -4.11
CA GLY A 5 -18.70 -6.59 -2.68
C GLY A 5 -18.41 -5.26 -1.98
N PRO A 6 -18.35 -5.22 -0.64
CA PRO A 6 -18.11 -4.00 0.15
C PRO A 6 -16.72 -3.38 -0.07
N ILE A 7 -15.85 -4.06 -0.82
CA ILE A 7 -14.49 -3.62 -1.13
C ILE A 7 -14.41 -3.34 -2.61
N ASP A 8 -14.30 -2.06 -2.96
CA ASP A 8 -14.01 -1.64 -4.33
C ASP A 8 -12.51 -1.81 -4.60
N THR A 9 -12.13 -2.71 -5.50
CA THR A 9 -10.71 -2.91 -5.84
C THR A 9 -10.16 -1.80 -6.72
N GLN A 10 -11.02 -0.97 -7.33
CA GLN A 10 -10.59 0.13 -8.19
C GLN A 10 -9.93 1.25 -7.40
N VAL A 11 -10.33 1.48 -6.15
CA VAL A 11 -9.67 2.45 -5.28
C VAL A 11 -8.23 2.04 -4.92
N TRP A 12 -7.87 0.78 -5.12
CA TRP A 12 -6.51 0.29 -4.85
C TRP A 12 -5.51 0.71 -5.92
N GLY A 13 -5.97 0.90 -7.16
CA GLY A 13 -5.08 1.27 -8.27
C GLY A 13 -4.29 2.54 -7.97
N HIS A 14 -4.97 3.57 -7.47
CA HIS A 14 -4.33 4.80 -7.03
C HIS A 14 -3.36 4.57 -5.86
N PHE A 15 -3.79 3.83 -4.84
CA PHE A 15 -2.95 3.52 -3.69
C PHE A 15 -1.66 2.80 -4.07
N PHE A 16 -1.73 1.80 -4.94
CA PHE A 16 -0.56 1.06 -5.39
C PHE A 16 0.30 1.89 -6.34
N ALA A 17 -0.28 2.68 -7.24
CA ALA A 17 0.46 3.53 -8.16
C ALA A 17 1.31 4.59 -7.43
N THR A 18 0.81 5.16 -6.34
CA THR A 18 1.59 6.13 -5.53
C THR A 18 2.82 5.50 -4.85
N ARG A 19 2.79 4.19 -4.57
CA ARG A 19 3.87 3.45 -3.90
C ARG A 19 4.78 2.70 -4.87
N HIS A 20 4.23 2.31 -6.00
CA HIS A 20 4.88 1.52 -7.04
C HIS A 20 4.54 2.13 -8.40
N PRO A 21 5.14 3.29 -8.74
CA PRO A 21 4.79 4.03 -9.96
C PRO A 21 5.22 3.30 -11.24
N VAL A 22 6.22 2.41 -11.14
CA VAL A 22 6.71 1.60 -12.25
C VAL A 22 6.35 0.14 -12.00
N LYS A 23 5.72 -0.50 -12.99
CA LYS A 23 5.30 -1.92 -12.94
C LYS A 23 4.51 -2.25 -11.67
N THR A 24 3.47 -1.46 -11.39
CA THR A 24 2.64 -1.54 -10.17
C THR A 24 2.19 -2.97 -9.86
N ALA A 25 1.65 -3.68 -10.85
CA ALA A 25 1.16 -5.05 -10.68
C ALA A 25 2.28 -6.02 -10.26
N ALA A 26 3.41 -6.03 -10.97
CA ALA A 26 4.59 -6.82 -10.63
C ALA A 26 5.10 -6.52 -9.21
N ALA A 27 5.19 -5.23 -8.84
CA ALA A 27 5.71 -4.81 -7.54
C ALA A 27 4.83 -5.28 -6.39
N VAL A 28 3.50 -5.12 -6.52
CA VAL A 28 2.54 -5.62 -5.54
C VAL A 28 2.61 -7.13 -5.45
N ALA A 29 2.60 -7.83 -6.60
CA ALA A 29 2.61 -9.28 -6.66
C ALA A 29 3.86 -9.89 -6.01
N ALA A 30 5.04 -9.31 -6.26
CA ALA A 30 6.28 -9.67 -5.60
C ALA A 30 6.20 -9.46 -4.09
N ARG A 31 5.63 -8.33 -3.65
CA ARG A 31 5.52 -7.99 -2.23
C ARG A 31 4.62 -8.94 -1.44
N ILE A 32 3.50 -9.40 -2.02
CA ILE A 32 2.55 -10.33 -1.37
C ILE A 32 2.68 -11.79 -1.83
N ARG A 33 3.66 -12.09 -2.67
CA ARG A 33 4.00 -13.42 -3.19
C ARG A 33 2.82 -14.11 -3.88
N ILE A 34 2.29 -13.48 -4.92
CA ILE A 34 1.27 -14.05 -5.83
C ILE A 34 1.66 -13.77 -7.29
N SER A 35 0.84 -14.23 -8.26
CA SER A 35 1.09 -13.91 -9.66
C SER A 35 0.70 -12.48 -10.00
N GLU A 36 1.53 -11.83 -10.83
CA GLU A 36 1.26 -10.50 -11.40
C GLU A 36 -0.10 -10.45 -12.09
N ARG A 37 -0.42 -11.47 -12.89
CA ARG A 37 -1.73 -11.62 -13.55
C ARG A 37 -2.92 -11.56 -12.59
N THR A 38 -2.75 -12.01 -11.36
CA THR A 38 -3.83 -11.91 -10.36
C THR A 38 -4.03 -10.47 -9.91
N VAL A 39 -2.92 -9.72 -9.72
CA VAL A 39 -2.97 -8.30 -9.36
C VAL A 39 -3.54 -7.48 -10.51
N GLU A 40 -3.13 -7.74 -11.75
CA GLU A 40 -3.69 -7.09 -12.95
C GLU A 40 -5.22 -7.19 -12.98
N LYS A 41 -5.76 -8.38 -12.71
CA LYS A 41 -7.21 -8.62 -12.63
C LYS A 41 -7.91 -7.87 -11.49
N TRP A 42 -7.20 -7.51 -10.43
CA TRP A 42 -7.77 -6.67 -9.37
C TRP A 42 -7.79 -5.21 -9.79
N LEU A 43 -6.72 -4.76 -10.45
CA LEU A 43 -6.56 -3.39 -10.95
C LEU A 43 -7.55 -3.08 -12.08
N ASP A 44 -7.81 -4.02 -12.98
CA ASP A 44 -8.82 -3.87 -14.05
C ASP A 44 -10.27 -4.12 -13.60
N GLY A 45 -10.45 -4.55 -12.34
CA GLY A 45 -11.76 -4.79 -11.72
C GLY A 45 -12.47 -6.06 -12.18
N THR A 46 -11.77 -6.96 -12.89
CA THR A 46 -12.33 -8.23 -13.37
C THR A 46 -12.35 -9.32 -12.29
N ALA A 47 -11.57 -9.16 -11.21
CA ALA A 47 -11.55 -10.05 -10.06
C ALA A 47 -11.42 -9.32 -8.72
N SER A 48 -11.86 -9.97 -7.65
CA SER A 48 -11.61 -9.57 -6.26
C SER A 48 -10.60 -10.51 -5.62
N PRO A 49 -9.80 -10.07 -4.63
CA PRO A 49 -8.91 -10.98 -3.94
C PRO A 49 -9.67 -11.95 -3.04
N SER A 50 -9.06 -13.10 -2.81
CA SER A 50 -9.47 -13.96 -1.70
C SER A 50 -9.18 -13.30 -0.35
N LEU A 51 -9.82 -13.76 0.73
CA LEU A 51 -9.53 -13.30 2.08
C LEU A 51 -8.04 -13.50 2.44
N GLN A 52 -7.42 -14.59 1.97
CA GLN A 52 -6.00 -14.84 2.17
C GLN A 52 -5.14 -13.78 1.47
N ALA A 53 -5.44 -13.45 0.22
CA ALA A 53 -4.75 -12.40 -0.52
C ALA A 53 -4.93 -11.02 0.13
N PHE A 54 -6.15 -10.70 0.59
CA PHE A 54 -6.44 -9.48 1.33
C PHE A 54 -5.63 -9.40 2.64
N GLY A 55 -5.56 -10.49 3.41
CA GLY A 55 -4.72 -10.54 4.62
C GLY A 55 -3.24 -10.30 4.34
N ARG A 56 -2.72 -10.79 3.20
CA ARG A 56 -1.33 -10.50 2.78
C ARG A 56 -1.14 -9.03 2.42
N LEU A 57 -2.10 -8.39 1.76
CA LEU A 57 -2.08 -6.94 1.48
C LEU A 57 -2.08 -6.12 2.77
N VAL A 58 -2.97 -6.43 3.71
CA VAL A 58 -3.01 -5.76 5.02
C VAL A 58 -1.69 -5.92 5.77
N ARG A 59 -1.10 -7.13 5.77
CA ARG A 59 0.22 -7.36 6.38
C ARG A 59 1.34 -6.57 5.68
N ALA A 60 1.27 -6.41 4.36
CA ALA A 60 2.32 -5.77 3.57
C ALA A 60 2.27 -4.23 3.55
N TYR A 61 1.07 -3.66 3.66
CA TYR A 61 0.82 -2.22 3.52
C TYR A 61 0.23 -1.56 4.77
N GLY A 62 -0.24 -2.36 5.74
CA GLY A 62 -0.66 -1.87 7.05
C GLY A 62 -1.97 -1.07 7.04
N PRO A 63 -2.17 -0.22 8.05
CA PRO A 63 -3.43 0.47 8.27
C PRO A 63 -3.77 1.50 7.18
N GLU A 64 -2.78 2.03 6.45
CA GLU A 64 -3.01 2.94 5.33
C GLU A 64 -3.81 2.27 4.20
N PHE A 65 -3.49 1.00 3.89
CA PHE A 65 -4.26 0.23 2.91
C PHE A 65 -5.67 -0.07 3.42
N LEU A 66 -5.79 -0.45 4.69
CA LEU A 66 -7.07 -0.81 5.29
C LEU A 66 -8.03 0.39 5.36
N ALA A 67 -7.53 1.59 5.63
CA ALA A 67 -8.32 2.83 5.63
C ALA A 67 -8.90 3.16 4.25
N ILE A 68 -8.24 2.77 3.16
CA ILE A 68 -8.76 2.94 1.79
C ILE A 68 -9.82 1.90 1.47
N CYS A 69 -9.67 0.69 1.99
CA CYS A 69 -10.66 -0.37 1.81
C CYS A 69 -11.96 -0.10 2.58
N LEU A 70 -11.89 0.63 3.70
CA LEU A 70 -13.01 0.88 4.62
C LEU A 70 -13.13 2.39 4.90
N PRO A 71 -13.57 3.19 3.90
CA PRO A 71 -13.72 4.62 4.08
C PRO A 71 -14.79 4.94 5.12
N GLY A 72 -14.63 6.05 5.83
CA GLY A 72 -15.57 6.51 6.87
C GLY A 72 -15.31 5.95 8.27
N CYS A 73 -14.42 4.97 8.44
CA CYS A 73 -13.99 4.51 9.76
C CYS A 73 -12.95 5.47 10.36
N GLU A 74 -13.38 6.39 11.22
CA GLU A 74 -12.48 7.42 11.81
C GLU A 74 -11.27 6.83 12.55
N TRP A 75 -11.47 5.75 13.31
CA TRP A 75 -10.38 5.09 14.04
C TRP A 75 -9.32 4.52 13.09
N LEU A 76 -9.71 4.01 11.92
CA LEU A 76 -8.78 3.55 10.88
C LEU A 76 -8.03 4.72 10.26
N GLY A 77 -8.72 5.83 10.00
CA GLY A 77 -8.09 7.07 9.53
C GLY A 77 -7.02 7.56 10.50
N THR A 78 -7.29 7.52 11.81
CA THR A 78 -6.31 7.87 12.85
C THR A 78 -5.13 6.90 12.88
N ALA A 79 -5.38 5.59 12.82
CA ALA A 79 -4.33 4.58 12.76
C ALA A 79 -3.45 4.72 11.50
N ALA A 80 -4.05 4.99 10.33
CA ALA A 80 -3.35 5.22 9.08
C ALA A 80 -2.45 6.47 9.16
N ARG A 81 -2.96 7.59 9.69
CA ARG A 81 -2.16 8.81 9.92
C ARG A 81 -1.01 8.56 10.89
N ALA A 82 -1.26 7.83 11.97
CA ALA A 82 -0.22 7.49 12.95
C ALA A 82 0.91 6.67 12.32
N ALA A 83 0.57 5.61 11.57
CA ALA A 83 1.55 4.80 10.85
C ALA A 83 2.32 5.61 9.80
N ARG A 84 1.66 6.53 9.08
CA ARG A 84 2.32 7.38 8.10
C ARG A 84 3.31 8.35 8.75
N ARG A 85 2.96 8.93 9.90
CA ARG A 85 3.88 9.80 10.68
C ARG A 85 5.12 9.04 11.13
N GLU A 86 4.95 7.82 11.63
CA GLU A 86 6.07 6.98 12.06
C GLU A 86 7.02 6.66 10.90
N SER A 87 6.46 6.25 9.74
CA SER A 87 7.25 5.99 8.54
C SER A 87 8.04 7.23 8.09
N LEU A 88 7.44 8.42 8.16
CA LEU A 88 8.11 9.67 7.80
C LEU A 88 9.20 10.05 8.81
N ALA A 89 9.00 9.80 10.10
CA ALA A 89 10.01 10.03 11.13
C ALA A 89 11.25 9.15 10.92
N VAL A 90 11.06 7.88 10.59
CA VAL A 90 12.15 6.95 10.24
C VAL A 90 12.91 7.44 9.00
N GLU A 91 12.20 7.89 7.97
CA GLU A 91 12.81 8.39 6.74
C GLU A 91 13.60 9.69 6.99
N LEU A 92 13.06 10.60 7.80
CA LEU A 92 13.73 11.82 8.23
C LEU A 92 15.03 11.50 8.98
N ALA A 93 14.98 10.56 9.93
CA ALA A 93 16.17 10.13 10.67
C ALA A 93 17.25 9.54 9.74
N ARG A 94 16.84 8.72 8.76
CA ARG A 94 17.75 8.15 7.75
C ARG A 94 18.44 9.24 6.93
N ILE A 95 17.67 10.19 6.40
CA ILE A 95 18.19 11.27 5.56
C ILE A 95 19.10 12.21 6.37
N ALA A 96 18.74 12.52 7.62
CA ALA A 96 19.57 13.34 8.50
C ALA A 96 20.93 12.69 8.77
N ALA A 97 20.97 11.37 8.98
CA ALA A 97 22.22 10.63 9.14
C ALA A 97 23.09 10.69 7.86
N GLU A 98 22.49 10.42 6.69
CA GLU A 98 23.18 10.48 5.40
C GLU A 98 23.76 11.87 5.11
N LEU A 99 23.03 12.94 5.47
CA LEU A 99 23.52 14.31 5.33
C LEU A 99 24.72 14.59 6.25
N GLY A 100 24.66 14.14 7.51
CA GLY A 100 25.77 14.29 8.46
C GLY A 100 27.05 13.61 7.96
N GLU A 101 26.94 12.38 7.46
CA GLU A 101 28.08 11.64 6.88
C GLU A 101 28.72 12.38 5.69
N LEU A 102 27.92 13.06 4.86
CA LEU A 102 28.45 13.83 3.74
C LEU A 102 29.12 15.14 4.18
N GLN A 103 28.63 15.77 5.25
CA GLN A 103 29.18 17.01 5.79
C GLN A 103 30.52 16.79 6.51
N GLU A 104 30.72 15.65 7.18
CA GLU A 104 32.00 15.30 7.83
C GLU A 104 33.14 14.98 6.85
N ARG A 105 32.83 14.77 5.57
CA ARG A 105 33.78 14.42 4.51
C ARG A 105 34.31 15.62 3.73
N LEU A 106 33.83 16.83 4.02
CA LEU A 106 34.24 18.11 3.42
C LEU A 106 35.12 18.90 4.39
#